data_AF-A0A954IN85-F1
#
_entry.id   AF-A0A954IN85-F1
#
_cell.length_a   1.000
_cell.length_b   1.000
_cell.length_c   1.000
_cell.angle_alpha   90.00
_cell.angle_beta   90.00
_cell.angle_gamma   90.00
#
_symmetry.space_group_name_H-M   'P 1'
#
loop_
_entity.id
_entity.type
_entity.pdbx_description
1 polymer ?
#
loop_
_entity_poly.entity_id
_entity_poly.type
_entity_poly.pdbx_seq_one_letter_code
_entity_poly.pdbx_strand_id
1 'polypeptide(L)' 'PTGHHFASLLVHGESGFLCSDHAEFRMYAMQLAADPKLRQRLSHACRQHAEQLNCPEVHRDLWLEALDI' A
#
# COMPACT_ATOMS: atom_id res chain seq x y z
N PRO A 1 19.82 0.17 -2.52
CA PRO A 1 19.15 0.05 -1.21
C PRO A 1 18.16 -1.12 -1.25
N THR A 2 18.18 -1.97 -0.22
CA THR A 2 17.37 -3.18 -0.07
C THR A 2 15.89 -2.87 -0.11
N GLY A 3 15.19 -3.40 -1.10
CA GLY A 3 13.74 -3.61 -1.10
C GLY A 3 12.91 -2.36 -1.34
N HIS A 4 12.14 -2.35 -2.42
CA HIS A 4 11.10 -1.36 -2.63
C HIS A 4 10.22 -1.21 -1.37
N HIS A 5 10.03 0.02 -0.90
CA HIS A 5 9.24 0.39 0.29
C HIS A 5 7.73 0.07 0.17
N PHE A 6 7.31 -0.80 -0.76
CA PHE A 6 5.90 -1.16 -0.91
C PHE A 6 5.32 -1.83 0.33
N ALA A 7 6.15 -2.51 1.13
CA ALA A 7 5.72 -3.08 2.40
C ALA A 7 5.29 -2.03 3.43
N SER A 8 5.75 -0.79 3.34
CA SER A 8 5.28 0.31 4.20
C SER A 8 4.11 1.08 3.60
N LEU A 9 3.72 0.79 2.35
CA LEU A 9 2.65 1.48 1.63
C LEU A 9 1.41 0.58 1.44
N LEU A 10 1.54 -0.71 1.72
CA LEU A 10 0.54 -1.71 1.46
C LEU A 10 0.55 -2.75 2.58
N VAL A 11 -0.65 -3.17 2.98
CA VAL A 11 -0.90 -4.25 3.92
C VAL A 11 -1.38 -5.45 3.10
N HIS A 12 -0.54 -6.50 3.04
CA HIS A 12 -0.81 -7.69 2.22
C HIS A 12 -2.13 -8.35 2.65
N GLY A 13 -2.99 -8.67 1.68
CA GLY A 13 -4.33 -9.24 1.88
C GLY A 13 -5.43 -8.23 2.24
N GLU A 14 -5.06 -7.00 2.62
CA GLU A 14 -5.99 -5.97 3.10
C GLU A 14 -6.12 -4.81 2.12
N SER A 15 -5.02 -4.14 1.78
CA SER A 15 -4.98 -3.04 0.81
C SER A 15 -4.34 -3.41 -0.53
N GLY A 16 -3.75 -4.59 -0.62
CA GLY A 16 -3.36 -5.23 -1.88
C GLY A 16 -2.59 -6.52 -1.61
N PHE A 17 -1.79 -6.98 -2.57
CA PHE A 17 -0.96 -8.17 -2.39
C PHE A 17 0.48 -7.87 -2.73
N LEU A 18 1.36 -8.03 -1.74
CA LEU A 18 2.80 -8.16 -1.98
C LEU A 18 3.06 -9.55 -2.52
N CYS A 19 3.66 -9.64 -3.72
CA CYS A 19 3.95 -10.91 -4.38
C CYS A 19 5.47 -11.12 -4.37
N SER A 20 5.93 -12.30 -3.97
CA SER A 20 7.36 -12.64 -4.01
C SER A 20 7.83 -13.05 -5.39
N ASP A 21 6.91 -13.50 -6.25
CA ASP A 21 7.21 -13.92 -7.61
C ASP A 21 6.04 -13.69 -8.59
N HIS A 22 6.29 -14.05 -9.86
CA HIS A 22 5.31 -13.93 -10.93
C HIS A 22 4.13 -14.90 -10.80
N ALA A 23 4.31 -16.06 -10.17
CA ALA A 23 3.24 -17.04 -9.99
C ALA A 23 2.20 -16.50 -9.00
N GLU A 24 2.65 -15.94 -7.88
CA GLU A 24 1.79 -15.26 -6.91
C GLU A 24 1.09 -14.05 -7.54
N PHE A 25 1.82 -13.23 -8.30
CA PHE A 25 1.22 -12.11 -9.02
C PHE A 25 0.07 -12.56 -9.92
N ARG A 26 0.30 -13.60 -10.73
CA ARG A 26 -0.73 -14.15 -11.63
C ARG A 26 -1.93 -14.67 -10.85
N MET A 27 -1.70 -15.40 -9.76
CA MET A 27 -2.75 -15.94 -8.91
C MET A 27 -3.65 -14.82 -8.35
N TYR A 28 -3.06 -13.82 -7.70
CA TYR A 28 -3.83 -12.72 -7.11
C TYR A 28 -4.49 -11.83 -8.16
N ALA A 29 -3.86 -11.61 -9.31
CA ALA A 29 -4.47 -10.88 -10.43
C ALA A 29 -5.72 -11.61 -10.94
N MET A 30 -5.65 -12.93 -11.12
CA MET A 30 -6.81 -13.74 -11.53
C MET A 30 -7.90 -13.75 -10.46
N GLN A 31 -7.54 -13.83 -9.18
CA GLN A 31 -8.49 -13.76 -8.06
C GLN A 31 -9.22 -12.41 -8.05
N LEU A 32 -8.49 -11.30 -8.17
CA LEU A 32 -9.07 -9.96 -8.22
C LEU A 32 -9.94 -9.75 -9.45
N ALA A 33 -9.60 -10.35 -10.60
CA ALA A 33 -10.42 -10.30 -11.80
C ALA A 33 -11.75 -11.05 -11.60
N ALA A 34 -11.69 -12.25 -11.01
CA ALA A 34 -12.84 -13.12 -10.80
C ALA A 34 -13.76 -12.67 -9.66
N ASP A 35 -13.27 -11.91 -8.67
CA ASP A 35 -14.06 -11.42 -7.55
C ASP A 35 -14.10 -9.87 -7.48
N PRO A 36 -15.12 -9.24 -8.09
CA PRO A 36 -15.31 -7.80 -8.03
C PRO A 36 -15.52 -7.25 -6.61
N LYS A 37 -16.13 -8.02 -5.70
CA LYS A 37 -16.38 -7.58 -4.32
C LYS A 37 -15.08 -7.49 -3.55
N LEU A 38 -14.23 -8.51 -3.69
CA LEU A 38 -12.88 -8.51 -3.16
C LEU A 38 -12.10 -7.31 -3.68
N ARG A 39 -12.09 -7.12 -5.00
CA ARG A 39 -11.39 -5.99 -5.64
C ARG A 39 -11.85 -4.64 -5.08
N GLN A 40 -13.15 -4.41 -4.97
CA GLN A 40 -13.69 -3.17 -4.41
C GLN A 40 -13.31 -2.99 -2.94
N ARG A 41 -13.39 -4.04 -2.12
CA ARG A 41 -12.98 -4.02 -0.71
C ARG A 41 -11.52 -3.59 -0.56
N LEU A 42 -10.62 -4.21 -1.31
CA LEU A 42 -9.19 -3.88 -1.27
C LEU A 42 -8.93 -2.44 -1.78
N SER A 43 -9.63 -1.98 -2.82
CA SER A 43 -9.53 -0.58 -3.28
C SER A 43 -9.91 0.43 -2.19
N HIS A 44 -10.98 0.18 -1.43
CA HIS A 44 -11.38 1.05 -0.33
C HIS A 44 -10.38 1.02 0.82
N ALA A 45 -9.94 -0.18 1.23
CA ALA A 45 -8.94 -0.32 2.29
C ALA A 45 -7.61 0.35 1.91
N CYS A 46 -7.18 0.23 0.64
CA CYS A 46 -6.00 0.92 0.12
C CYS A 46 -6.11 2.43 0.23
N ARG A 47 -7.26 3.00 -0.16
CA ARG A 47 -7.51 4.43 0.00
C ARG A 47 -7.42 4.86 1.47
N GLN A 48 -8.12 4.17 2.37
CA GLN A 48 -8.13 4.49 3.79
C GLN A 48 -6.73 4.42 4.40
N HIS A 49 -5.94 3.42 4.02
CA HIS A 49 -4.56 3.29 4.47
C HIS A 49 -3.68 4.44 3.94
N ALA A 50 -3.82 4.80 2.67
CA ALA A 50 -3.09 5.91 2.08
C ALA A 50 -3.42 7.27 2.75
N GLU A 51 -4.68 7.49 3.12
CA GLU A 51 -5.12 8.69 3.86
C GLU A 51 -4.46 8.76 5.25
N GLN A 52 -4.21 7.63 5.91
CA GLN A 52 -3.50 7.58 7.20
C GLN A 52 -1.99 7.86 7.08
N LEU A 53 -1.37 7.47 5.95
CA LEU A 53 0.06 7.70 5.70
C LEU A 53 0.35 9.14 5.25
N ASN A 54 -0.61 9.83 4.65
CA ASN A 54 -0.45 11.16 4.06
C ASN A 54 -1.02 12.27 4.95
N CYS A 55 -0.57 12.37 6.21
CA CYS A 55 -0.90 13.51 7.09
C CYS A 55 0.06 14.67 6.81
N PRO A 56 -0.38 15.77 6.15
CA PRO A 56 0.52 16.84 5.72
C PRO A 56 1.30 17.49 6.87
N GLU A 57 0.71 17.53 8.06
CA GLU A 57 1.32 18.05 9.28
C GLU A 57 2.50 17.19 9.73
N VAL A 58 2.32 15.86 9.75
CA VAL A 58 3.40 14.90 10.06
C VAL A 58 4.53 15.02 9.04
N HIS A 59 4.20 15.12 7.75
CA HIS A 59 5.21 15.31 6.71
C HIS A 59 5.97 16.62 6.90
N ARG A 60 5.28 17.72 7.23
CA ARG A 60 5.91 19.01 7.50
C ARG A 60 6.88 18.91 8.68
N ASP A 61 6.45 18.30 9.78
CA ASP A 61 7.27 18.22 10.99
C ASP A 61 8.53 17.35 10.77
N LEU A 62 8.41 16.25 10.01
CA LEU A 62 9.58 15.46 9.57
C LEU A 62 10.57 16.28 8.73
N TRP A 63 10.07 17.16 7.86
CA TRP A 63 10.92 18.06 7.07
C TRP A 63 11.58 19.14 7.92
N LEU A 64 10.85 19.73 8.87
CA LEU A 64 11.41 20.71 9.81
C LEU A 64 12.51 20.08 10.66
N GLU A 65 12.28 18.87 11.19
CA GLU A 65 13.28 18.09 11.93
C GLU A 65 14.52 17.79 11.08
N ALA A 66 14.34 17.34 9.83
CA ALA A 66 15.45 17.04 8.93
C ALA A 66 16.27 18.28 8.52
N LEU A 67 15.67 19.47 8.58
CA LEU A 67 16.32 20.74 8.25
C LEU A 67 16.87 21.48 9.47
N ASP A 68 16.63 20.97 10.69
CA ASP A 68 17.04 21.57 11.97
C ASP A 68 16.48 23.01 12.15
N ILE A 69 15.20 23.21 11.80
CA ILE A 69 14.48 24.51 11.89
C ILE A 69 13.29 24.43 12.85
#